data_AF-F3AUT1-F1
#
_entry.id   AF-F3AUT1-F1
#
_cell.length_a   1.000
_cell.length_b   1.000
_cell.length_c   1.000
_cell.angle_alpha   90.00
_cell.angle_beta   90.00
_cell.angle_gamma   90.00
#
_symmetry.space_group_name_H-M   'P 1'
#
loop_
_entity.id
_entity.type
_entity.pdbx_description
1 polymer ?
#
loop_
_entity_poly.entity_id
_entity_poly.type
_entity_poly.pdbx_seq_one_letter_code
_entity_poly.pdbx_strand_id
1 'polypeptide(L)'
;MSKEKRMAGSYEIEQSIYIGEKEVLFGVNKAEEYPFMVCYCSYNNPLSAPWCTEAIGTDDYLEAMQVFTDRVQAQIELVKTEQEQYRFDKTPFTVSDCIPDNHSSNIVGKVVVINAEPKRYEYQHAAYQLVLADGGHGATGGRGQAVFGTCLATGERGRWERYDVLGEIKPEKMPEWAKEALTKLKVQQKEKKTHSREER
;
A
#
# COMPACT_ATOMS: atom_id res chain seq x y z
N MET A 1 13.52 -19.38 -23.69
CA MET A 1 13.76 -18.46 -22.56
C MET A 1 13.74 -19.29 -21.29
N SER A 2 14.90 -19.62 -20.74
CA SER A 2 15.00 -20.24 -19.42
C SER A 2 14.33 -19.30 -18.42
N LYS A 3 13.30 -19.74 -17.68
CA LYS A 3 12.77 -18.94 -16.57
C LYS A 3 13.90 -18.82 -15.55
N GLU A 4 14.41 -17.61 -15.32
CA GLU A 4 15.34 -17.38 -14.22
C GLU A 4 14.67 -17.85 -12.93
N LYS A 5 15.38 -18.73 -12.23
CA LYS A 5 14.94 -19.24 -10.93
C LYS A 5 15.06 -18.12 -9.92
N ARG A 6 13.97 -17.83 -9.19
CA ARG A 6 13.99 -16.82 -8.14
C ARG A 6 14.78 -17.37 -6.96
N MET A 7 15.80 -16.66 -6.50
CA MET A 7 16.67 -17.09 -5.41
C MET A 7 16.50 -16.19 -4.18
N ALA A 8 16.62 -16.78 -2.99
CA ALA A 8 16.85 -16.06 -1.74
C ALA A 8 18.07 -16.69 -1.04
N GLY A 9 19.20 -15.98 -1.05
CA GLY A 9 20.48 -16.58 -0.67
C GLY A 9 20.84 -17.74 -1.61
N SER A 10 21.17 -18.90 -1.05
CA SER A 10 21.45 -20.14 -1.80
C SER A 10 20.20 -20.96 -2.15
N TYR A 11 19.00 -20.56 -1.70
CA TYR A 11 17.77 -21.32 -1.88
C TYR A 11 16.97 -20.86 -3.10
N GLU A 12 16.50 -21.82 -3.90
CA GLU A 12 15.54 -21.58 -4.99
C GLU A 12 14.14 -21.47 -4.40
N ILE A 13 13.44 -20.37 -4.66
CA ILE A 13 12.08 -20.14 -4.18
C ILE A 13 11.11 -20.99 -5.00
N GLU A 14 10.51 -21.99 -4.36
CA GLU A 14 9.50 -22.86 -4.96
C GLU A 14 8.08 -22.34 -4.74
N GLN A 15 7.82 -21.74 -3.56
CA GLN A 15 6.51 -21.16 -3.23
C GLN A 15 6.68 -19.80 -2.59
N SER A 16 5.77 -18.89 -2.91
CA SER A 16 5.66 -17.63 -2.19
C SER A 16 4.22 -17.14 -2.15
N ILE A 17 3.87 -16.50 -1.03
CA ILE A 17 2.56 -15.88 -0.82
C ILE A 17 2.79 -14.48 -0.25
N TYR A 18 2.32 -13.47 -0.98
CA TYR A 18 2.35 -12.08 -0.52
C TYR A 18 1.01 -11.70 0.08
N ILE A 19 0.99 -11.40 1.38
CA ILE A 19 -0.19 -10.88 2.08
C ILE A 19 0.25 -9.75 3.00
N GLY A 20 -0.46 -8.64 2.98
CA GLY A 20 -0.13 -7.50 3.83
C GLY A 20 1.15 -6.82 3.34
N GLU A 21 2.09 -6.50 4.22
CA GLU A 21 3.35 -5.85 3.84
C GLU A 21 4.49 -6.83 3.55
N LYS A 22 4.34 -8.12 3.88
CA LYS A 22 5.39 -9.13 3.72
C LYS A 22 4.99 -10.22 2.73
N GLU A 23 6.00 -10.80 2.10
CA GLU A 23 5.90 -12.05 1.36
C GLU A 23 6.48 -13.18 2.19
N VAL A 24 5.77 -14.29 2.34
CA VAL A 24 6.31 -15.52 2.94
C VAL A 24 6.92 -16.34 1.82
N LEU A 25 8.19 -16.71 1.96
CA LEU A 25 8.94 -17.50 0.98
C LEU A 25 9.20 -18.89 1.53
N PHE A 26 9.02 -19.91 0.69
CA PHE A 26 9.54 -21.25 0.89
C PHE A 26 10.54 -21.56 -0.22
N GLY A 27 11.77 -21.90 0.17
CA GLY A 27 12.85 -22.19 -0.74
C GLY A 27 13.53 -23.53 -0.45
N VAL A 28 14.11 -24.11 -1.50
CA VAL A 28 14.75 -25.42 -1.46
C VAL A 28 16.19 -25.33 -1.96
N ASN A 29 17.11 -25.95 -1.23
CA ASN A 29 18.46 -26.22 -1.69
C ASN A 29 18.97 -27.57 -1.13
N LYS A 30 18.87 -28.62 -1.94
CA LYS A 30 19.25 -29.98 -1.54
C LYS A 30 20.75 -30.18 -1.29
N ALA A 31 21.59 -29.18 -1.58
CA ALA A 31 23.02 -29.23 -1.31
C ALA A 31 23.38 -28.70 0.10
N GLU A 32 22.45 -28.03 0.79
CA GLU A 32 22.65 -27.53 2.15
C GLU A 32 22.34 -28.61 3.20
N GLU A 33 22.89 -28.45 4.40
CA GLU A 33 22.56 -29.30 5.56
C GLU A 33 21.05 -29.22 5.89
N TYR A 34 20.47 -28.03 5.79
CA TYR A 34 19.04 -27.78 5.96
C TYR A 34 18.39 -27.46 4.61
N PRO A 35 17.89 -28.46 3.88
CA PRO A 35 17.45 -28.28 2.50
C PRO A 35 16.22 -27.41 2.32
N PHE A 36 15.44 -27.16 3.36
CA PHE A 36 14.22 -26.36 3.31
C PHE A 36 14.37 -25.08 4.12
N MET A 37 13.99 -23.96 3.52
CA MET A 37 14.07 -22.65 4.15
C MET A 37 12.74 -21.91 4.07
N VAL A 38 12.36 -21.26 5.17
CA VAL A 38 11.21 -20.35 5.22
C VAL A 38 11.65 -18.98 5.75
N CYS A 39 11.31 -17.91 5.05
CA CYS A 39 11.62 -16.54 5.47
C CYS A 39 10.48 -15.57 5.12
N TYR A 40 10.51 -14.39 5.73
CA TYR A 40 9.76 -13.25 5.22
C TYR A 40 10.63 -12.47 4.24
N CYS A 41 10.02 -11.89 3.22
CA CYS A 41 10.64 -10.93 2.33
C CYS A 41 9.82 -9.65 2.31
N SER A 42 10.48 -8.51 2.48
CA SER A 42 9.87 -7.19 2.29
C SER A 42 10.67 -6.37 1.30
N TYR A 43 10.01 -5.36 0.73
CA TYR A 43 10.62 -4.40 -0.19
C TYR A 43 10.66 -2.99 0.41
N ASN A 44 10.25 -2.87 1.67
CA ASN A 44 10.19 -1.60 2.39
C ASN A 44 11.60 -1.19 2.88
N ASN A 45 12.46 -0.86 1.93
CA ASN A 45 13.80 -0.33 2.18
C ASN A 45 14.14 0.72 1.09
N PRO A 46 15.13 1.59 1.34
CA PRO A 46 15.46 2.70 0.42
C PRO A 46 15.81 2.28 -1.01
N LEU A 47 16.21 1.02 -1.23
CA LEU A 47 16.59 0.49 -2.53
C LEU A 47 15.45 -0.28 -3.22
N SER A 48 14.31 -0.45 -2.55
CA SER A 48 13.22 -1.34 -2.99
C SER A 48 13.70 -2.75 -3.35
N ALA A 49 14.80 -3.19 -2.73
CA ALA A 49 15.42 -4.48 -2.99
C ALA A 49 14.77 -5.56 -2.11
N PRO A 50 14.82 -6.85 -2.49
CA PRO A 50 14.36 -7.93 -1.62
C PRO A 50 15.14 -7.94 -0.30
N TRP A 51 14.44 -7.82 0.83
CA TRP A 51 15.03 -7.89 2.16
C TRP A 51 14.44 -9.09 2.91
N CYS A 52 15.24 -10.16 3.02
CA CYS A 52 14.80 -11.39 3.68
C CYS A 52 15.10 -11.34 5.18
N THR A 53 14.13 -11.67 6.02
CA THR A 53 14.24 -11.68 7.48
C THR A 53 13.66 -12.95 8.08
N GLU A 54 14.08 -13.26 9.31
CA GLU A 54 13.55 -14.38 10.10
C GLU A 54 13.66 -15.71 9.34
N ALA A 55 14.75 -15.90 8.59
CA ALA A 55 15.00 -17.14 7.88
C ALA A 55 15.20 -18.28 8.88
N ILE A 56 14.48 -19.36 8.65
CA ILE A 56 14.69 -20.64 9.33
C ILE A 56 15.09 -21.68 8.28
N GLY A 57 15.97 -22.60 8.66
CA GLY A 57 16.32 -23.77 7.87
C GLY A 57 15.90 -25.03 8.64
N THR A 58 15.36 -26.02 7.94
CA THR A 58 15.08 -27.36 8.48
C THR A 58 15.33 -28.42 7.39
N ASP A 59 15.57 -29.65 7.82
CA ASP A 59 15.62 -30.84 6.98
C ASP A 59 14.29 -31.61 6.96
N ASP A 60 13.32 -31.22 7.80
CA ASP A 60 11.95 -31.74 7.77
C ASP A 60 11.04 -30.86 6.89
N TYR A 61 10.61 -31.45 5.77
CA TYR A 61 9.70 -30.80 4.83
C TYR A 61 8.36 -30.39 5.48
N LEU A 62 7.77 -31.23 6.32
CA LEU A 62 6.47 -30.94 6.94
C LEU A 62 6.59 -29.83 7.99
N GLU A 63 7.70 -29.79 8.73
CA GLU A 63 8.01 -28.67 9.62
C GLU A 63 8.14 -27.37 8.84
N ALA A 64 8.88 -27.37 7.72
CA ALA A 64 9.00 -26.19 6.87
C ALA A 64 7.63 -25.71 6.36
N MET A 65 6.79 -26.64 5.88
CA MET A 65 5.46 -26.29 5.40
C MET A 65 4.54 -25.77 6.52
N GLN A 66 4.63 -26.33 7.73
CA GLN A 66 3.88 -25.82 8.89
C GLN A 66 4.27 -24.37 9.20
N VAL A 67 5.57 -24.07 9.27
CA VAL A 67 6.04 -22.70 9.51
C VAL A 67 5.63 -21.76 8.37
N PHE A 68 5.70 -22.21 7.13
CA PHE A 68 5.23 -21.43 5.98
C PHE A 68 3.75 -21.07 6.14
N THR A 69 2.88 -22.04 6.44
CA THR A 69 1.44 -21.79 6.63
C THR A 69 1.15 -20.93 7.85
N ASP A 70 1.87 -21.11 8.96
CA ASP A 70 1.68 -20.32 10.18
C ASP A 70 2.04 -18.85 9.94
N ARG A 71 3.12 -18.59 9.19
CA ARG A 71 3.52 -17.23 8.81
C ARG A 71 2.53 -16.57 7.86
N VAL A 72 1.99 -17.32 6.92
CA VAL A 72 0.90 -16.84 6.04
C VAL A 72 -0.33 -16.49 6.86
N GLN A 73 -0.72 -17.36 7.80
CA GLN A 73 -1.84 -17.11 8.72
C GLN A 73 -1.59 -15.87 9.58
N ALA A 74 -0.37 -15.68 10.09
CA ALA A 74 -0.02 -14.49 10.85
C ALA A 74 -0.17 -13.20 10.04
N GLN A 75 0.23 -13.19 8.75
CA GLN A 75 -0.01 -12.03 7.88
C GLN A 75 -1.50 -11.78 7.64
N ILE A 76 -2.30 -12.83 7.46
CA ILE A 76 -3.76 -12.70 7.31
C ILE A 76 -4.39 -12.03 8.54
N GLU A 77 -4.03 -12.48 9.76
CA GLU A 77 -4.59 -11.91 10.98
C GLU A 77 -4.14 -10.46 11.22
N LEU A 78 -2.91 -10.11 10.85
CA LEU A 78 -2.44 -8.72 10.87
C LEU A 78 -3.29 -7.84 9.95
N VAL A 79 -3.49 -8.25 8.70
CA VAL A 79 -4.29 -7.49 7.72
C VAL A 79 -5.75 -7.37 8.16
N LYS A 80 -6.34 -8.44 8.72
CA LYS A 80 -7.70 -8.37 9.28
C LYS A 80 -7.78 -7.34 10.40
N THR A 81 -6.84 -7.37 11.34
CA THR A 81 -6.76 -6.42 12.46
C THR A 81 -6.62 -4.98 11.95
N GLU A 82 -5.75 -4.75 10.96
CA GLU A 82 -5.62 -3.44 10.31
C GLU A 82 -6.94 -3.00 9.68
N GLN A 83 -7.67 -3.90 9.02
CA GLN A 83 -8.94 -3.56 8.39
C GLN A 83 -10.10 -3.35 9.38
N GLU A 84 -10.05 -3.92 10.58
CA GLU A 84 -11.07 -3.76 11.62
C GLU A 84 -11.14 -2.34 12.18
N GLN A 85 -10.07 -1.55 12.02
CA GLN A 85 -10.07 -0.13 12.40
C GLN A 85 -11.06 0.69 11.55
N TYR A 86 -11.36 0.23 10.32
CA TYR A 86 -12.28 0.90 9.41
C TYR A 86 -13.72 0.40 9.63
N ARG A 87 -14.44 1.07 10.53
CA ARG A 87 -15.85 0.79 10.87
C ARG A 87 -16.84 1.49 9.93
N PHE A 88 -16.57 1.45 8.63
CA PHE A 88 -17.42 2.03 7.58
C PHE A 88 -17.48 1.10 6.36
N ASP A 89 -18.37 1.40 5.40
CA ASP A 89 -18.52 0.61 4.18
C ASP A 89 -17.20 0.56 3.39
N LYS A 90 -16.78 -0.67 3.10
CA LYS A 90 -15.48 -0.97 2.51
C LYS A 90 -15.48 -0.95 0.98
N THR A 91 -16.67 -0.90 0.38
CA THR A 91 -16.89 -0.96 -1.06
C THR A 91 -16.05 0.07 -1.82
N PRO A 92 -15.17 -0.36 -2.73
CA PRO A 92 -14.34 0.57 -3.49
C PRO A 92 -15.14 1.59 -4.30
N PHE A 93 -14.66 2.82 -4.34
CA PHE A 93 -15.16 3.85 -5.25
C PHE A 93 -14.72 3.56 -6.67
N THR A 94 -15.57 3.91 -7.62
CA THR A 94 -15.37 3.71 -9.06
C THR A 94 -15.32 5.04 -9.80
N VAL A 95 -14.98 5.00 -11.09
CA VAL A 95 -15.07 6.17 -11.99
C VAL A 95 -16.45 6.83 -11.98
N SER A 96 -17.52 6.06 -11.74
CA SER A 96 -18.89 6.57 -11.72
C SER A 96 -19.17 7.49 -10.53
N ASP A 97 -18.41 7.33 -9.44
CA ASP A 97 -18.49 8.15 -8.23
C ASP A 97 -17.69 9.46 -8.34
N CYS A 98 -16.97 9.64 -9.44
CA CYS A 98 -16.03 10.73 -9.65
C CYS A 98 -16.53 11.76 -10.66
N ILE A 99 -16.12 13.00 -10.48
CA ILE A 99 -15.99 13.98 -11.54
C ILE A 99 -14.75 13.57 -12.35
N PRO A 100 -14.88 13.28 -13.66
CA PRO A 100 -13.77 12.75 -14.46
C PRO A 100 -12.53 13.63 -14.40
N ASP A 101 -11.39 12.99 -14.27
CA ASP A 101 -10.13 13.71 -14.25
C ASP A 101 -9.80 14.32 -15.61
N ASN A 102 -9.35 15.57 -15.61
CA ASN A 102 -8.67 16.16 -16.74
C ASN A 102 -7.18 16.28 -16.40
N HIS A 103 -6.33 15.47 -17.04
CA HIS A 103 -4.90 15.38 -16.76
C HIS A 103 -4.15 16.72 -16.94
N SER A 104 -4.68 17.68 -17.70
CA SER A 104 -4.10 19.02 -17.82
C SER A 104 -4.55 19.98 -16.71
N SER A 105 -5.43 19.55 -15.81
CA SER A 105 -6.01 20.37 -14.76
C SER A 105 -5.34 20.16 -13.41
N ASN A 106 -5.38 21.22 -12.60
CA ASN A 106 -4.85 21.21 -11.25
C ASN A 106 -5.83 20.50 -10.30
N ILE A 107 -5.34 19.49 -9.59
CA ILE A 107 -6.09 18.75 -8.55
C ILE A 107 -5.61 19.05 -7.12
N VAL A 108 -4.63 19.93 -6.95
CA VAL A 108 -4.16 20.34 -5.62
C VAL A 108 -5.32 20.95 -4.82
N GLY A 109 -5.49 20.48 -3.59
CA GLY A 109 -6.57 20.86 -2.67
C GLY A 109 -7.86 20.06 -2.85
N LYS A 110 -7.94 19.18 -3.85
CA LYS A 110 -9.09 18.31 -4.10
C LYS A 110 -8.94 16.95 -3.44
N VAL A 111 -10.06 16.32 -3.14
CA VAL A 111 -10.08 14.91 -2.74
C VAL A 111 -10.24 14.07 -3.99
N VAL A 112 -9.19 13.34 -4.34
CA VAL A 112 -9.16 12.46 -5.50
C VAL A 112 -9.35 11.01 -5.08
N VAL A 113 -9.94 10.23 -5.97
CA VAL A 113 -10.11 8.80 -5.84
C VAL A 113 -8.99 8.09 -6.58
N ILE A 114 -8.22 7.28 -5.88
CA ILE A 114 -7.18 6.43 -6.46
C ILE A 114 -7.79 5.09 -6.88
N ASN A 115 -7.34 4.56 -8.02
CA ASN A 115 -7.73 3.25 -8.50
C ASN A 115 -7.31 2.18 -7.48
N ALA A 116 -8.27 1.35 -7.08
CA ALA A 116 -8.01 0.23 -6.17
C ALA A 116 -7.32 -0.94 -6.90
N GLU A 117 -7.63 -1.16 -8.18
CA GLU A 117 -7.23 -2.38 -8.92
C GLU A 117 -5.72 -2.67 -8.93
N PRO A 118 -4.81 -1.68 -9.07
CA PRO A 118 -3.37 -1.95 -9.02
C PRO A 118 -2.88 -2.46 -7.66
N LYS A 119 -3.68 -2.28 -6.59
CA LYS A 119 -3.36 -2.79 -5.26
C LYS A 119 -3.72 -4.26 -5.15
N ARG A 120 -3.02 -4.97 -4.27
CA ARG A 120 -3.41 -6.32 -3.86
C ARG A 120 -4.83 -6.32 -3.29
N TYR A 121 -5.53 -7.45 -3.44
CA TYR A 121 -6.95 -7.58 -3.10
C TYR A 121 -7.30 -7.13 -1.68
N GLU A 122 -6.43 -7.39 -0.71
CA GLU A 122 -6.62 -6.97 0.68
C GLU A 122 -6.59 -5.43 0.87
N TYR A 123 -6.11 -4.67 -0.10
CA TYR A 123 -6.08 -3.21 -0.08
C TYR A 123 -7.03 -2.57 -1.10
N GLN A 124 -7.83 -3.37 -1.80
CA GLN A 124 -8.89 -2.89 -2.69
C GLN A 124 -10.12 -2.49 -1.89
N HIS A 125 -10.02 -1.35 -1.20
CA HIS A 125 -11.01 -0.88 -0.24
C HIS A 125 -11.07 0.65 -0.22
N ALA A 126 -12.28 1.21 -0.06
CA ALA A 126 -12.54 2.66 0.06
C ALA A 126 -11.60 3.43 1.01
N ALA A 127 -11.14 2.81 2.11
CA ALA A 127 -10.23 3.42 3.08
C ALA A 127 -8.94 3.90 2.41
N TYR A 128 -8.45 3.18 1.40
CA TYR A 128 -7.14 3.45 0.79
C TYR A 128 -7.23 4.20 -0.54
N GLN A 129 -8.41 4.73 -0.91
CA GLN A 129 -8.65 5.40 -2.19
C GLN A 129 -8.77 6.92 -2.11
N LEU A 130 -9.30 7.46 -1.01
CA LEU A 130 -9.53 8.91 -0.90
C LEU A 130 -8.27 9.64 -0.43
N VAL A 131 -7.72 10.47 -1.31
CA VAL A 131 -6.49 11.22 -1.08
C VAL A 131 -6.74 12.72 -1.25
N LEU A 132 -6.39 13.51 -0.25
CA LEU A 132 -6.28 14.96 -0.40
C LEU A 132 -4.98 15.30 -1.11
N ALA A 133 -5.04 15.68 -2.38
CA ALA A 133 -3.86 16.05 -3.15
C ALA A 133 -3.28 17.38 -2.66
N ASP A 134 -1.97 17.42 -2.38
CA ASP A 134 -1.28 18.59 -1.83
C ASP A 134 -0.15 19.14 -2.72
N GLY A 135 0.30 18.38 -3.73
CA GLY A 135 1.34 18.85 -4.65
C GLY A 135 1.86 17.80 -5.62
N GLY A 136 2.98 18.12 -6.30
CA GLY A 136 3.61 17.27 -7.31
C GLY A 136 3.28 17.70 -8.74
N HIS A 137 4.19 17.42 -9.67
CA HIS A 137 4.04 17.83 -11.08
C HIS A 137 2.82 17.22 -11.76
N GLY A 138 2.42 16.02 -11.36
CA GLY A 138 1.20 15.38 -11.85
C GLY A 138 -0.06 15.98 -11.24
N ALA A 139 0.01 16.54 -10.03
CA ALA A 139 -1.15 17.20 -9.41
C ALA A 139 -1.47 18.55 -10.05
N THR A 140 -0.47 19.28 -10.56
CA THR A 140 -0.69 20.61 -11.16
C THR A 140 -1.01 20.58 -12.65
N GLY A 141 -1.13 19.40 -13.26
CA GLY A 141 -1.33 19.23 -14.71
C GLY A 141 -0.05 19.45 -15.55
N GLY A 142 1.12 19.29 -14.93
CA GLY A 142 2.41 19.38 -15.61
C GLY A 142 2.80 18.08 -16.34
N ARG A 143 4.03 18.02 -16.85
CA ARG A 143 4.55 16.85 -17.59
C ARG A 143 4.88 15.63 -16.71
N GLY A 144 4.87 15.77 -15.39
CA GLY A 144 5.16 14.68 -14.45
C GLY A 144 3.91 13.91 -14.03
N GLN A 145 4.09 12.72 -13.45
CA GLN A 145 2.98 11.90 -12.96
C GLN A 145 2.81 11.94 -11.43
N ALA A 146 3.83 12.37 -10.68
CA ALA A 146 3.77 12.36 -9.22
C ALA A 146 2.67 13.26 -8.66
N VAL A 147 1.80 12.68 -7.85
CA VAL A 147 0.77 13.32 -7.02
C VAL A 147 1.11 13.05 -5.56
N PHE A 148 1.50 14.07 -4.82
CA PHE A 148 1.65 13.99 -3.37
C PHE A 148 0.34 14.34 -2.69
N GLY A 149 0.06 13.70 -1.57
CA GLY A 149 -1.16 13.95 -0.83
C GLY A 149 -1.24 13.18 0.47
N THR A 150 -2.38 13.30 1.15
CA THR A 150 -2.66 12.61 2.41
C THR A 150 -3.87 11.70 2.25
N CYS A 151 -3.72 10.42 2.59
CA CYS A 151 -4.82 9.47 2.65
C CYS A 151 -5.80 9.88 3.76
N LEU A 152 -7.10 9.99 3.45
CA LEU A 152 -8.08 10.45 4.43
C LEU A 152 -8.33 9.44 5.56
N ALA A 153 -8.22 8.13 5.29
CA ALA A 153 -8.49 7.12 6.31
C ALA A 153 -7.30 6.91 7.26
N THR A 154 -6.06 6.89 6.73
CA THR A 154 -4.85 6.67 7.55
C THR A 154 -4.25 7.97 8.08
N GLY A 155 -4.52 9.11 7.44
CA GLY A 155 -3.85 10.39 7.73
C GLY A 155 -2.40 10.43 7.27
N GLU A 156 -1.90 9.39 6.59
CA GLU A 156 -0.52 9.30 6.15
C GLU A 156 -0.31 10.04 4.83
N ARG A 157 0.83 10.73 4.74
CA ARG A 157 1.26 11.41 3.52
C ARG A 157 1.98 10.42 2.62
N GLY A 158 1.61 10.39 1.35
CA GLY A 158 2.16 9.46 0.36
C GLY A 158 2.36 10.10 -1.00
N ARG A 159 2.77 9.26 -1.95
CA ARG A 159 2.98 9.61 -3.34
C ARG A 159 2.25 8.60 -4.22
N TRP A 160 1.39 9.11 -5.09
CA TRP A 160 0.63 8.36 -6.08
C TRP A 160 0.99 8.85 -7.48
N GLU A 161 0.50 8.14 -8.47
CA GLU A 161 0.65 8.51 -9.87
C GLU A 161 -0.65 9.10 -10.41
N ARG A 162 -0.53 10.11 -11.26
CA ARG A 162 -1.70 10.79 -11.85
C ARG A 162 -2.52 9.83 -12.73
N TYR A 163 -1.90 8.83 -13.34
CA TYR A 163 -2.62 7.81 -14.11
C TYR A 163 -3.46 6.86 -13.24
N ASP A 164 -3.19 6.76 -11.94
CA ASP A 164 -4.01 5.98 -11.01
C ASP A 164 -5.20 6.79 -10.47
N VAL A 165 -5.32 8.08 -10.80
CA VAL A 165 -6.42 8.92 -10.36
C VAL A 165 -7.65 8.66 -11.22
N LEU A 166 -8.74 8.18 -10.60
CA LEU A 166 -10.03 8.01 -11.27
C LEU A 166 -10.76 9.34 -11.48
N GLY A 167 -10.54 10.31 -10.59
CA GLY A 167 -11.16 11.64 -10.64
C GLY A 167 -11.31 12.28 -9.26
N GLU A 168 -11.93 13.45 -9.23
CA GLU A 168 -12.33 14.11 -7.98
C GLU A 168 -13.62 13.46 -7.46
N ILE A 169 -13.66 13.10 -6.17
CA ILE A 169 -14.88 12.49 -5.59
C ILE A 169 -16.05 13.48 -5.70
N LYS A 170 -17.21 13.00 -6.19
CA LYS A 170 -18.42 13.83 -6.21
C LYS A 170 -18.84 14.19 -4.78
N PRO A 171 -19.23 15.44 -4.49
CA PRO A 171 -19.63 15.85 -3.14
C PRO A 171 -20.72 14.97 -2.52
N GLU A 172 -21.70 14.53 -3.31
CA GLU A 172 -22.80 13.66 -2.91
C GLU A 172 -22.38 12.20 -2.69
N LYS A 173 -21.23 11.77 -3.21
CA LYS A 173 -20.65 10.43 -3.02
C LYS A 173 -19.63 10.38 -1.89
N MET A 174 -19.24 11.53 -1.36
CA MET A 174 -18.27 11.61 -0.28
C MET A 174 -18.88 11.14 1.05
N PRO A 175 -18.37 10.08 1.67
CA PRO A 175 -18.92 9.56 2.92
C PRO A 175 -18.58 10.48 4.09
N GLU A 176 -19.36 10.38 5.18
CA GLU A 176 -19.25 11.30 6.31
C GLU A 176 -17.89 11.22 7.02
N TRP A 177 -17.38 10.00 7.22
CA TRP A 177 -16.04 9.78 7.80
C TRP A 177 -14.94 10.53 7.04
N ALA A 178 -15.06 10.62 5.71
CA ALA A 178 -14.08 11.30 4.86
C ALA A 178 -14.21 12.82 4.97
N LYS A 179 -15.43 13.36 5.11
CA LYS A 179 -15.66 14.80 5.34
C LYS A 179 -15.11 15.23 6.69
N GLU A 180 -15.33 14.42 7.73
CA GLU A 180 -14.76 14.65 9.06
C GLU A 180 -13.22 14.61 9.02
N ALA A 181 -12.63 13.59 8.39
CA ALA A 181 -11.18 13.48 8.22
C ALA A 181 -10.60 14.67 7.45
N LEU A 182 -11.23 15.09 6.35
CA LEU A 182 -10.82 16.27 5.58
C LEU A 182 -10.84 17.54 6.42
N THR A 183 -11.86 17.71 7.26
CA THR A 183 -11.98 18.87 8.17
C THR A 183 -10.85 18.87 9.19
N LYS A 184 -10.57 17.73 9.83
CA LYS A 184 -9.45 17.56 10.77
C LYS A 184 -8.10 17.89 10.12
N LEU A 185 -7.84 17.37 8.92
CA LEU A 185 -6.60 17.65 8.17
C LEU A 185 -6.44 19.13 7.84
N LYS A 186 -7.52 19.81 7.41
CA LYS A 186 -7.50 21.25 7.13
C LYS A 186 -7.19 22.10 8.36
N VAL A 187 -7.70 21.71 9.54
CA VAL A 187 -7.40 22.39 10.81
C VAL A 187 -5.91 22.24 11.16
N GLN A 188 -5.38 21.01 11.14
CA GLN A 188 -3.97 20.74 11.43
C GLN A 188 -3.01 21.47 10.48
N GLN A 189 -3.35 21.56 9.18
CA GLN A 189 -2.53 22.29 8.21
C GLN A 189 -2.53 23.81 8.48
N LYS A 190 -3.62 24.37 9.02
CA LYS A 190 -3.67 25.78 9.41
C LYS A 190 -2.81 26.04 10.64
N GLU A 191 -2.93 25.21 11.67
CA GLU A 191 -2.13 25.31 12.90
C GLU A 191 -0.63 25.24 12.63
N LYS A 192 -0.19 24.27 11.81
CA LYS A 192 1.23 24.16 11.41
C LYS A 192 1.75 25.39 10.66
N LYS A 193 0.92 26.02 9.83
CA LYS A 193 1.29 27.26 9.11
C LYS A 193 1.37 28.49 10.02
N THR A 194 0.57 28.53 11.09
CA THR A 194 0.62 29.61 12.08
C THR A 194 1.89 29.50 12.94
N HIS A 195 2.20 28.31 13.47
CA HIS A 195 3.43 28.09 14.25
C HIS A 195 4.71 28.37 13.45
N SER A 196 4.79 27.93 12.19
CA SER A 196 5.92 28.23 11.30
C SER A 196 6.12 29.72 11.00
N ARG A 197 5.09 30.56 11.17
CA ARG A 197 5.17 32.01 10.99
C ARG A 197 5.53 32.75 12.28
N GLU A 198 5.24 32.18 13.44
CA GLU A 198 5.59 32.73 14.75
C GLU A 198 7.04 32.42 15.15
N GLU A 199 7.63 31.35 14.61
CA GLU A 199 9.04 30.95 14.81
C GLU A 199 10.04 31.62 13.85
N ARG A 200 9.58 32.54 12.98
CA ARG A 200 10.40 33.29 12.00
C ARG A 200 10.49 34.77 12.35
#